data_AF-A0AAD3XXT1-F1
#
_entry.id   AF-A0AAD3XXT1-F1
#
_cell.length_a   1.000
_cell.length_b   1.000
_cell.length_c   1.000
_cell.angle_alpha   90.00
_cell.angle_beta   90.00
_cell.angle_gamma   90.00
#
_symmetry.space_group_name_H-M   'P 1'
#
loop_
_entity.id
_entity.type
_entity.pdbx_description
1 polymer ?
#
loop_
_entity_poly.entity_id
_entity_poly.type
_entity_poly.pdbx_seq_one_letter_code
_entity_poly.pdbx_strand_id
1 'polypeptide(L)'
;MWCIGIIAYILLRGSRPVWAHSKSGTFQAILKVGLCFVEAPCTLLSSDAVDFVKRLLDKDYGKRLTAVQALGHPWLSDHWDIKIPLDMIIYGQVKAVVCSSSL
;
A
#
# COMPACT_ATOMS: atom_id res chain seq x y z
N MET A 1 0.50 2.86 -9.28
CA MET A 1 -0.69 2.89 -8.41
C MET A 1 -1.19 1.50 -8.06
N TRP A 2 -1.56 0.65 -9.02
CA TRP A 2 -2.02 -0.72 -8.73
C TRP A 2 -1.01 -1.54 -7.89
N CYS A 3 0.26 -1.57 -8.29
CA CYS A 3 1.31 -2.26 -7.53
C CYS A 3 1.47 -1.70 -6.11
N ILE A 4 1.30 -0.39 -5.92
CA ILE A 4 1.37 0.27 -4.62
C ILE A 4 0.21 -0.24 -3.74
N GLY A 5 -0.99 -0.36 -4.30
CA GLY A 5 -2.14 -0.95 -3.59
C GLY A 5 -1.90 -2.40 -3.16
N ILE A 6 -1.22 -3.21 -3.99
CA ILE A 6 -0.84 -4.59 -3.63
C ILE A 6 0.19 -4.59 -2.49
N ILE A 7 1.21 -3.73 -2.54
CA ILE A 7 2.23 -3.64 -1.49
C ILE A 7 1.60 -3.18 -0.18
N ALA A 8 0.79 -2.13 -0.20
CA ALA A 8 0.06 -1.64 0.96
C ALA A 8 -0.84 -2.72 1.56
N TYR A 9 -1.56 -3.48 0.72
CA TYR A 9 -2.36 -4.63 1.15
C TYR A 9 -1.51 -5.66 1.93
N ILE A 10 -0.36 -6.05 1.39
CA ILE A 10 0.54 -7.03 2.01
C ILE A 10 1.05 -6.52 3.36
N LEU A 11 1.46 -5.25 3.43
CA LEU A 11 1.95 -4.63 4.66
C LEU A 11 0.88 -4.60 5.75
N LEU A 12 -0.37 -4.31 5.39
CA LEU A 12 -1.48 -4.19 6.34
C LEU A 12 -2.01 -5.55 6.83
N ARG A 13 -2.00 -6.57 5.97
CA ARG A 13 -2.55 -7.90 6.30
C ARG A 13 -1.48 -8.91 6.70
N GLY A 14 -0.19 -8.58 6.56
CA GLY A 14 0.95 -9.47 6.83
C GLY A 14 0.94 -10.77 6.01
N SER A 15 0.06 -10.87 5.02
CA SER A 15 -0.20 -12.10 4.28
C SER A 15 -0.23 -11.80 2.79
N ARG A 16 0.38 -12.70 2.04
CA ARG A 16 0.52 -12.58 0.61
C ARG A 16 -0.83 -12.86 -0.08
N PRO A 17 -1.28 -12.00 -1.01
CA PRO A 17 -2.50 -12.25 -1.76
C PRO A 17 -2.37 -13.56 -2.55
N VAL A 18 -3.43 -14.36 -2.54
CA VAL A 18 -3.46 -15.68 -3.20
C VAL A 18 -3.18 -15.50 -4.70
N TRP A 19 -2.09 -16.07 -5.19
CA TRP A 19 -1.74 -16.04 -6.61
C TRP A 19 -2.43 -17.17 -7.33
N ALA A 20 -3.26 -16.85 -8.33
CA ALA A 20 -3.84 -17.86 -9.20
C ALA A 20 -2.87 -18.20 -10.33
N HIS A 21 -2.96 -19.40 -10.90
CA HIS A 21 -2.07 -19.85 -11.98
C HIS A 21 -2.21 -19.05 -13.28
N SER A 22 -3.27 -18.24 -13.42
CA SER A 22 -3.48 -17.36 -14.56
C SER A 22 -3.40 -15.88 -14.16
N LYS A 23 -2.90 -15.04 -15.08
CA LYS A 23 -2.84 -13.58 -14.92
C LYS A 23 -4.22 -12.98 -14.63
N SER A 24 -5.26 -13.46 -15.32
CA SER A 24 -6.65 -13.04 -15.08
C SER A 24 -7.18 -13.53 -13.74
N GLY A 25 -6.81 -14.73 -13.33
CA GLY A 25 -7.16 -15.29 -12.02
C GLY A 25 -6.51 -14.51 -10.86
N THR A 26 -5.27 -14.07 -11.03
CA THR A 26 -4.56 -13.25 -10.02
C THR A 26 -5.20 -11.88 -9.89
N PHE A 27 -5.59 -11.26 -11.01
CA PHE A 27 -6.33 -10.00 -11.01
C PHE A 27 -7.70 -10.14 -10.32
N GLN A 28 -8.44 -11.20 -10.62
CA GLN A 28 -9.73 -11.47 -10.00
C GLN A 28 -9.59 -11.79 -8.50
N ALA A 29 -8.53 -12.51 -8.11
CA ALA A 29 -8.22 -12.77 -6.71
C ALA A 29 -7.92 -11.46 -5.96
N ILE A 30 -7.15 -10.53 -6.55
CA ILE A 30 -6.87 -9.22 -5.97
C ILE A 30 -8.16 -8.38 -5.82
N LEU A 31 -9.06 -8.41 -6.80
CA LEU A 31 -10.36 -7.74 -6.69
C LEU A 31 -11.23 -8.34 -5.58
N LYS A 32 -11.24 -9.67 -5.44
CA LYS A 32 -11.94 -10.37 -4.34
C LYS A 32 -11.31 -10.08 -2.98
N VAL A 33 -10.00 -9.88 -2.93
CA VAL A 33 -9.29 -9.49 -1.71
C VAL A 33 -9.76 -8.14 -1.16
N GLY A 34 -10.15 -7.19 -2.02
CA GLY A 34 -10.81 -5.94 -1.63
C GLY A 34 -12.14 -6.16 -0.88
N LEU A 35 -12.84 -7.27 -1.15
CA LEU A 35 -14.06 -7.71 -0.46
C LEU A 35 -13.75 -8.45 0.84
N CYS A 36 -12.59 -9.12 0.92
CA CYS A 36 -12.16 -9.88 2.10
C CYS A 36 -11.78 -8.99 3.32
N PHE A 37 -11.60 -7.67 3.11
CA PHE A 37 -11.54 -6.68 4.20
C PHE A 37 -12.85 -6.55 4.99
N VAL A 38 -13.97 -7.03 4.45
CA VAL A 38 -15.28 -6.95 5.11
C VAL A 38 -15.58 -8.20 5.95
N GLU A 39 -14.99 -9.36 5.61
CA GLU A 39 -15.39 -10.66 6.16
C GLU A 39 -14.49 -11.22 7.28
N ALA A 40 -13.23 -10.79 7.38
CA ALA A 40 -12.35 -11.17 8.49
C ALA A 40 -12.48 -10.17 9.65
N PRO A 41 -12.18 -10.52 10.93
CA PRO A 41 -12.22 -9.59 12.04
C PRO A 41 -11.11 -8.54 11.86
N CYS A 42 -11.39 -7.51 11.05
CA CYS A 42 -10.49 -6.41 10.76
C CYS A 42 -10.53 -5.37 11.89
N THR A 43 -10.58 -5.83 13.13
CA THR A 43 -10.66 -4.96 14.31
C THR A 43 -9.38 -4.16 14.55
N LEU A 44 -8.28 -4.52 13.88
CA LEU A 44 -6.98 -3.86 14.00
C LEU A 44 -6.65 -2.86 12.88
N LEU A 45 -7.46 -2.76 11.82
CA LEU A 45 -7.12 -1.94 10.66
C LEU A 45 -8.03 -0.70 10.57
N SER A 46 -7.43 0.48 10.49
CA SER A 46 -8.17 1.74 10.31
C SER A 46 -9.02 1.71 9.03
N SER A 47 -10.22 2.28 9.11
CA SER A 47 -11.11 2.48 7.96
C SER A 47 -10.40 3.21 6.82
N ASP A 48 -9.51 4.15 7.13
CA ASP A 48 -8.80 4.96 6.14
C ASP A 48 -7.75 4.13 5.40
N ALA A 49 -7.13 3.17 6.09
CA ALA A 49 -6.18 2.24 5.47
C ALA A 49 -6.86 1.33 4.44
N VAL A 50 -8.06 0.86 4.80
CA VAL A 50 -8.89 0.04 3.91
C VAL A 50 -9.36 0.85 2.70
N ASP A 51 -9.83 2.08 2.93
CA ASP A 51 -10.26 2.97 1.85
C ASP A 51 -9.11 3.28 0.88
N PHE A 52 -7.93 3.60 1.42
CA PHE A 52 -6.73 3.86 0.63
C PHE A 52 -6.39 2.70 -0.33
N VAL A 53 -6.35 1.46 0.19
CA VAL A 53 -6.05 0.28 -0.62
C VAL A 53 -7.15 0.03 -1.67
N LYS A 54 -8.42 0.19 -1.30
CA LYS A 54 -9.55 0.04 -2.23
C LYS A 54 -9.46 1.00 -3.40
N ARG A 55 -9.18 2.29 -3.14
CA ARG A 55 -9.08 3.32 -4.17
C ARG A 55 -7.82 3.20 -5.03
N LEU A 56 -6.77 2.55 -4.53
CA LEU A 56 -5.58 2.19 -5.32
C LEU A 56 -5.79 0.98 -6.24
N LEU A 57 -6.64 0.04 -5.80
CA LEU A 57 -6.98 -1.19 -6.52
C LEU A 57 -8.32 -1.09 -7.28
N ASP A 58 -8.81 0.14 -7.52
CA ASP A 58 -10.02 0.35 -8.31
C ASP A 58 -9.81 -0.15 -9.75
N LYS A 59 -10.79 -0.90 -10.25
CA LYS A 59 -10.81 -1.45 -11.61
C LYS A 59 -10.91 -0.33 -12.64
N ASP A 60 -11.62 0.74 -12.32
CA ASP A 60 -11.77 1.93 -13.15
C ASP A 60 -10.54 2.83 -13.00
N TYR A 61 -9.82 3.03 -14.10
CA TYR A 61 -8.62 3.88 -14.14
C TYR A 61 -8.93 5.35 -13.81
N GLY A 62 -10.13 5.83 -14.12
CA GLY A 62 -10.54 7.22 -13.84
C GLY A 62 -10.86 7.47 -12.37
N LYS A 63 -11.24 6.41 -11.63
CA LYS A 63 -11.52 6.46 -10.19
C LYS A 63 -10.32 6.10 -9.33
N ARG A 64 -9.32 5.44 -9.93
CA ARG A 64 -8.09 5.04 -9.26
C ARG A 64 -7.31 6.27 -8.80
N LEU A 65 -6.89 6.27 -7.54
CA LEU A 65 -6.05 7.35 -7.01
C LEU A 65 -4.78 7.52 -7.83
N THR A 66 -4.47 8.77 -8.18
CA THR A 66 -3.16 9.17 -8.68
C THR A 66 -2.16 9.27 -7.53
N ALA A 67 -0.86 9.30 -7.83
CA ALA A 67 0.17 9.38 -6.79
C ALA A 67 -0.02 10.61 -5.89
N VAL A 68 -0.33 11.76 -6.49
CA VAL A 68 -0.59 13.02 -5.77
C VAL A 68 -1.81 12.88 -4.85
N GLN A 69 -2.90 12.30 -5.34
CA GLN A 69 -4.10 12.09 -4.53
C GLN A 69 -3.88 11.05 -3.42
N ALA A 70 -3.05 10.04 -3.66
CA ALA A 70 -2.69 9.03 -2.67
C ALA A 70 -1.86 9.65 -1.53
N LEU A 71 -0.92 10.56 -1.84
CA LEU A 71 -0.14 11.26 -0.82
C LEU A 71 -1.01 12.13 0.09
N GLY A 72 -2.03 12.77 -0.49
CA GLY A 72 -3.03 13.58 0.23
C GLY A 72 -4.18 12.79 0.85
N HIS A 73 -4.11 11.45 0.88
CA HIS A 73 -5.14 10.63 1.52
C HIS A 73 -5.02 10.71 3.05
N PRO A 74 -6.10 10.78 3.84
CA PRO A 74 -6.05 10.87 5.31
C PRO A 74 -5.14 9.83 5.96
N TRP A 75 -5.22 8.58 5.49
CA TRP A 75 -4.35 7.48 5.93
C TRP A 75 -2.85 7.79 5.88
N LEU A 76 -2.40 8.62 4.93
CA LEU A 76 -1.00 9.03 4.80
C LEU A 76 -0.78 10.47 5.30
N SER A 77 -1.77 11.35 5.12
CA SER A 77 -1.70 12.79 5.41
C SER A 77 -1.47 13.08 6.90
N ASP A 78 -2.05 12.28 7.80
CA ASP A 78 -1.88 12.47 9.25
C ASP A 78 -0.48 12.08 9.75
N HIS A 79 0.34 11.39 8.94
CA HIS A 79 1.66 10.90 9.33
C HIS A 79 2.84 11.69 8.71
N TRP A 80 2.59 12.79 7.98
CA TRP A 80 3.68 13.62 7.43
C TRP A 80 4.40 14.47 8.48
N ASP A 81 3.84 14.64 9.68
CA ASP A 81 4.52 15.28 10.81
C ASP A 81 5.46 14.30 11.55
N ILE A 82 5.76 13.15 10.96
CA ILE A 82 6.97 12.42 11.30
C ILE A 82 8.12 13.26 10.75
N LYS A 83 8.59 14.22 11.55
CA LYS A 83 9.92 14.82 11.39
C LYS A 83 10.94 13.70 11.52
N ILE A 84 11.20 12.98 10.44
CA ILE A 84 12.36 12.10 10.36
C ILE A 84 13.52 13.03 10.68
N PRO A 85 14.24 12.84 11.79
CA PRO A 85 15.41 13.63 12.04
C PRO A 85 16.32 13.33 10.85
N LEU A 86 16.51 14.31 9.97
CA LEU A 86 17.55 14.26 8.95
C LEU A 86 18.89 14.54 9.64
N ASP A 87 19.11 13.92 10.80
CA ASP A 87 20.41 13.94 11.41
C ASP A 87 21.37 13.19 10.48
N MET A 88 22.61 13.63 10.52
CA MET A 88 23.65 13.19 9.58
C MET A 88 23.86 11.66 9.63
N ILE A 89 23.52 11.02 10.76
CA ILE A 89 23.66 9.58 10.98
C ILE A 89 22.53 8.84 10.25
N ILE A 90 21.27 9.23 10.43
CA ILE A 90 20.14 8.62 9.71
C ILE A 90 20.29 8.81 8.19
N TYR A 91 20.68 10.00 7.73
CA TYR A 91 20.96 10.24 6.31
C TYR A 91 22.09 9.35 5.79
N GLY A 92 23.18 9.20 6.55
CA GLY A 92 24.30 8.34 6.21
C GLY A 92 23.91 6.86 6.09
N GLN A 93 23.07 6.37 7.01
CA GLN A 93 22.57 4.99 7.02
C GLN A 93 21.63 4.72 5.84
N VAL A 94 20.66 5.61 5.58
CA VAL A 94 19.74 5.49 4.43
C VAL A 94 20.51 5.54 3.12
N LYS A 95 21.47 6.46 2.99
CA LYS A 95 22.34 6.56 1.80
C LYS A 95 23.16 5.29 1.60
N ALA A 96 23.74 4.73 2.67
CA ALA A 96 24.49 3.48 2.60
C ALA A 96 23.61 2.33 2.11
N VAL A 97 22.40 2.16 2.64
CA VAL A 97 21.47 1.09 2.22
C VAL A 97 21.02 1.25 0.77
N VAL A 98 20.67 2.47 0.36
CA VAL A 98 20.25 2.75 -1.03
C VAL A 98 21.40 2.53 -2.01
N CYS A 99 22.62 2.99 -1.68
CA CYS A 99 23.79 2.76 -2.52
C CYS A 99 24.24 1.28 -2.54
N SER A 100 23.99 0.52 -1.47
CA SER A 100 24.32 -0.91 -1.40
C SER A 100 23.34 -1.79 -2.19
N SER A 101 22.15 -1.28 -2.52
CA SER A 101 21.08 -2.04 -3.20
C SER A 101 21.12 -1.93 -4.73
N SER A 102 22.11 -1.22 -5.31
CA SER A 102 22.31 -1.09 -6.76
C SER A 102 23.37 -2.06 -7.33
N LEU A 103 23.54 -3.23 -6.69
CA LEU A 103 24.36 -4.34 -7.16
C LEU A 103 23.50 -5.56 -7.48
#